data_AF-A0A6L3A4R9-F1
#
_entry.id   AF-A0A6L3A4R9-F1
#
_cell.length_a   1.000
_cell.length_b   1.000
_cell.length_c   1.000
_cell.angle_alpha   90.00
_cell.angle_beta   90.00
_cell.angle_gamma   90.00
#
_symmetry.space_group_name_H-M   'P 1'
#
loop_
_entity.id
_entity.type
_entity.pdbx_description
1 polymer ?
#
loop_
_entity_poly.entity_id
_entity_poly.type
_entity_poly.pdbx_seq_one_letter_code
_entity_poly.pdbx_strand_id
1 'polypeptide(L)'
;TADSSTGTEEGEEPLIPIVTIYYYDEWDFRAQDYKPRWCAVKESKLESGEEDFYENAIREHAGLVAQTRKQFELMKPELFRKIKRLPEGEDFDLDAAIEWMVERRAGASPQEKIYWRRNKIDRDVAVAFLIDMSASTDEEINKRDKKMEDDDYNDDPRKYLSWWVSRRKQELSAPPKRIIDLEKESAVLLMTALEAIGDQYGIYGFSGYGRDNVEFFVIKDFDEHLDDKVKKRLDKITPIRSTRMGPAIRHATHKLMKTDAKVRILFLLSDGRPQDHGYGRDRTEKEYAIHDTKQALNEAKREGITPFALTVDRAGHDYLKTMCADMGYEVVADIEALPSRLPTLYRRLTE
;
A
#
# COMPACT_ATOMS: atom_id res chain seq x y z
N THR A 1 43.40 -38.93 -34.06
CA THR A 1 42.07 -38.88 -34.69
C THR A 1 41.15 -38.25 -33.68
N ALA A 2 40.89 -36.96 -33.87
CA ALA A 2 40.14 -36.13 -32.93
C ALA A 2 38.64 -36.35 -33.11
N ASP A 3 37.99 -36.47 -31.96
CA ASP A 3 36.55 -36.60 -31.76
C ASP A 3 35.96 -35.17 -31.61
N SER A 4 34.84 -34.88 -32.27
CA SER A 4 34.09 -33.65 -32.04
C SER A 4 32.61 -33.89 -32.28
N SER A 5 31.93 -34.26 -31.20
CA SER A 5 30.48 -34.26 -31.06
C SER A 5 29.98 -32.82 -31.01
N THR A 6 29.16 -32.44 -32.00
CA THR A 6 28.39 -31.20 -32.00
C THR A 6 27.16 -31.37 -31.10
N GLY A 7 27.22 -30.82 -29.90
CA GLY A 7 26.03 -30.56 -29.07
C GLY A 7 25.32 -29.31 -29.58
N THR A 8 24.09 -29.45 -30.04
CA THR A 8 23.14 -28.37 -30.27
C THR A 8 22.67 -27.83 -28.93
N GLU A 9 23.11 -26.63 -28.57
CA GLU A 9 22.49 -25.82 -27.52
C GLU A 9 21.18 -25.25 -28.08
N GLU A 10 20.05 -25.80 -27.65
CA GLU A 10 18.73 -25.17 -27.80
C GLU A 10 18.72 -23.92 -26.93
N GLY A 11 18.84 -22.75 -27.57
CA GLY A 11 18.64 -21.47 -26.90
C GLY A 11 17.18 -21.36 -26.45
N GLU A 12 16.95 -21.33 -25.14
CA GLU A 12 15.70 -20.87 -24.57
C GLU A 12 15.47 -19.42 -25.02
N GLU A 13 14.55 -19.21 -25.96
CA GLU A 13 14.07 -17.87 -26.28
C GLU A 13 13.43 -17.26 -25.03
N PRO A 14 13.80 -16.03 -24.64
CA PRO A 14 13.22 -15.40 -23.46
C PRO A 14 11.71 -15.23 -23.68
N LEU A 15 10.91 -15.84 -22.81
CA LEU A 15 9.45 -15.70 -22.81
C LEU A 15 9.10 -14.21 -22.72
N ILE A 16 8.53 -13.66 -23.79
CA ILE A 16 8.04 -12.28 -23.80
C ILE A 16 6.98 -12.18 -22.69
N PRO A 17 7.11 -11.25 -21.74
CA PRO A 17 6.12 -11.11 -20.67
C PRO A 17 4.75 -10.86 -21.29
N ILE A 18 3.75 -11.65 -20.88
CA ILE A 18 2.37 -11.51 -21.37
C ILE A 18 1.84 -10.18 -20.81
N VAL A 19 1.78 -9.16 -21.66
CA VAL A 19 1.21 -7.86 -21.33
C VAL A 19 -0.26 -7.85 -21.71
N THR A 20 -1.14 -7.65 -20.74
CA THR A 20 -2.59 -7.48 -20.98
C THR A 20 -2.93 -6.00 -20.98
N ILE A 21 -3.66 -5.54 -21.99
CA ILE A 21 -4.01 -4.12 -22.13
C ILE A 21 -5.48 -3.90 -21.74
N TYR A 22 -5.70 -2.97 -20.82
CA TYR A 22 -7.01 -2.52 -20.38
C TYR A 22 -7.18 -1.04 -20.72
N TYR A 23 -8.40 -0.63 -21.06
CA TYR A 23 -8.71 0.76 -21.37
C TYR A 23 -9.61 1.34 -20.30
N TYR A 24 -9.24 2.52 -19.80
CA TYR A 24 -9.97 3.26 -18.78
C TYR A 24 -10.30 4.66 -19.26
N ASP A 25 -11.42 5.15 -18.75
CA ASP A 25 -11.83 6.53 -18.95
C ASP A 25 -10.97 7.45 -18.08
N GLU A 26 -10.69 8.64 -18.59
CA GLU A 26 -10.00 9.69 -17.84
C GLU A 26 -10.96 10.84 -17.58
N TRP A 27 -10.96 11.36 -16.36
CA TRP A 27 -11.77 12.51 -16.01
C TRP A 27 -11.11 13.80 -16.51
N ASP A 28 -11.83 14.55 -17.35
CA ASP A 28 -11.43 15.90 -17.72
C ASP A 28 -12.15 16.91 -16.82
N PHE A 29 -11.43 17.44 -15.84
CA PHE A 29 -11.99 18.38 -14.87
C PHE A 29 -12.48 19.70 -15.47
N ARG A 30 -11.99 20.08 -16.66
CA ARG A 30 -12.39 21.31 -17.35
C ARG A 30 -13.68 21.12 -18.12
N ALA A 31 -13.81 19.98 -18.79
CA ALA A 31 -15.03 19.60 -19.47
C ALA A 31 -16.12 19.12 -18.50
N GLN A 32 -15.74 18.75 -17.27
CA GLN A 32 -16.59 18.06 -16.29
C GLN A 32 -17.20 16.78 -16.87
N ASP A 33 -16.42 16.07 -17.68
CA ASP A 33 -16.85 14.86 -18.38
C ASP A 33 -15.69 13.88 -18.56
N TYR A 34 -16.03 12.64 -18.89
CA TYR A 34 -15.05 11.58 -19.14
C TYR A 34 -14.58 11.58 -20.59
N LYS A 35 -13.29 11.32 -20.76
CA LYS A 35 -12.71 10.91 -22.04
C LYS A 35 -12.78 9.38 -22.12
N PRO A 36 -13.64 8.82 -22.99
CA PRO A 36 -13.87 7.39 -23.03
C PRO A 36 -12.64 6.64 -23.56
N ARG A 37 -12.25 5.55 -22.90
CA ARG A 37 -11.13 4.66 -23.27
C ARG A 37 -9.83 5.40 -23.54
N TRP A 38 -9.59 6.50 -22.83
CA TRP A 38 -8.51 7.43 -23.10
C TRP A 38 -7.15 6.93 -22.64
N CYS A 39 -7.13 6.16 -21.55
CA CYS A 39 -5.91 5.63 -20.96
C CYS A 39 -5.80 4.12 -21.19
N ALA A 40 -4.64 3.67 -21.64
CA ALA A 40 -4.29 2.26 -21.79
C ALA A 40 -3.37 1.84 -20.63
N VAL A 41 -3.90 0.95 -19.78
CA VAL A 41 -3.17 0.30 -18.70
C VAL A 41 -2.62 -1.03 -19.20
N LYS A 42 -1.29 -1.17 -19.15
CA LYS A 42 -0.55 -2.36 -19.53
C LYS A 42 -0.20 -3.14 -18.27
N GLU A 43 -1.00 -4.16 -18.00
CA GLU A 43 -0.78 -5.09 -16.91
C GLU A 43 0.28 -6.12 -17.30
N SER A 44 1.28 -6.28 -16.45
CA SER A 44 2.30 -7.33 -16.58
C SER A 44 2.60 -7.94 -15.21
N LYS A 45 2.89 -9.24 -15.17
CA LYS A 45 3.40 -9.86 -13.93
C LYS A 45 4.89 -9.58 -13.84
N LEU A 46 5.33 -9.13 -12.68
CA LEU A 46 6.74 -8.85 -12.46
C LEU A 46 7.52 -10.18 -12.44
N GLU A 47 8.68 -10.19 -13.07
CA GLU A 47 9.56 -11.35 -13.09
C GLU A 47 10.17 -11.59 -11.71
N SER A 48 10.51 -12.85 -11.41
CA SER A 48 11.21 -13.17 -10.18
C SER A 48 12.67 -12.75 -10.29
N GLY A 49 13.16 -12.02 -9.30
CA GLY A 49 14.58 -11.70 -9.17
C GLY A 49 15.40 -12.86 -8.63
N GLU A 50 16.71 -12.60 -8.55
CA GLU A 50 17.70 -13.57 -8.09
C GLU A 50 18.07 -13.38 -6.61
N GLU A 51 17.79 -12.21 -6.05
CA GLU A 51 18.28 -11.78 -4.74
C GLU A 51 17.27 -12.01 -3.60
N ASP A 52 17.76 -12.46 -2.44
CA ASP A 52 16.94 -12.72 -1.24
C ASP A 52 16.61 -11.43 -0.45
N PHE A 53 16.19 -10.39 -1.17
CA PHE A 53 15.82 -9.10 -0.56
C PHE A 53 14.78 -9.27 0.56
N TYR A 54 13.77 -10.10 0.33
CA TYR A 54 12.71 -10.38 1.32
C TYR A 54 13.28 -10.92 2.63
N GLU A 55 14.22 -11.87 2.58
CA GLU A 55 14.81 -12.46 3.77
C GLU A 55 15.74 -11.48 4.49
N ASN A 56 16.49 -10.69 3.72
CA ASN A 56 17.34 -9.64 4.26
C ASN A 56 16.53 -8.56 4.98
N ALA A 57 15.43 -8.09 4.37
CA ALA A 57 14.52 -7.12 4.98
C ALA A 57 13.89 -7.66 6.27
N ILE A 58 13.48 -8.94 6.30
CA ILE A 58 13.00 -9.58 7.54
C ILE A 58 14.10 -9.64 8.60
N ARG A 59 15.35 -9.96 8.22
CA ARG A 59 16.46 -10.08 9.15
C ARG A 59 16.85 -8.72 9.75
N GLU A 60 16.90 -7.69 8.92
CA GLU A 60 17.19 -6.31 9.33
C GLU A 60 16.11 -5.78 10.28
N HIS A 61 14.84 -6.05 9.96
CA HIS A 61 13.69 -5.57 10.73
C HIS A 61 13.08 -6.63 11.66
N ALA A 62 13.85 -7.65 12.07
CA ALA A 62 13.32 -8.82 12.79
C ALA A 62 12.53 -8.46 14.06
N GLY A 63 13.01 -7.46 14.80
CA GLY A 63 12.31 -6.95 16.00
C GLY A 63 10.95 -6.33 15.66
N LEU A 64 10.89 -5.54 14.59
CA LEU A 64 9.67 -4.91 14.12
C LEU A 64 8.70 -5.91 13.51
N VAL A 65 9.18 -6.90 12.77
CA VAL A 65 8.39 -8.04 12.27
C VAL A 65 7.74 -8.78 13.43
N ALA A 66 8.51 -9.13 14.46
CA ALA A 66 8.00 -9.85 15.63
C ALA A 66 6.95 -9.03 16.39
N GLN A 67 7.18 -7.72 16.56
CA GLN A 67 6.22 -6.82 17.19
C GLN A 67 4.94 -6.70 16.36
N THR A 68 5.08 -6.50 15.06
CA THR A 68 3.98 -6.40 14.10
C THR A 68 3.14 -7.66 14.17
N ARG A 69 3.74 -8.83 13.93
CA ARG A 69 3.07 -10.12 14.01
C ARG A 69 2.32 -10.32 15.32
N LYS A 70 2.96 -10.03 16.47
CA LYS A 70 2.31 -10.16 17.78
C LYS A 70 1.11 -9.22 17.94
N GLN A 71 1.23 -7.97 17.49
CA GLN A 71 0.12 -7.01 17.53
C GLN A 71 -1.05 -7.46 16.65
N PHE A 72 -0.77 -8.03 15.48
CA PHE A 72 -1.78 -8.50 14.55
C PHE A 72 -2.42 -9.84 14.92
N GLU A 73 -1.66 -10.73 15.56
CA GLU A 73 -2.21 -11.95 16.15
C GLU A 73 -3.22 -11.62 17.26
N LEU A 74 -3.01 -10.55 18.03
CA LEU A 74 -3.98 -10.05 19.02
C LEU A 74 -5.23 -9.42 18.37
N MET A 75 -5.13 -8.98 17.12
CA MET A 75 -6.27 -8.43 16.36
C MET A 75 -7.10 -9.50 15.65
N LYS A 76 -6.60 -10.74 15.54
CA LYS A 76 -7.43 -11.82 15.02
C LYS A 76 -8.69 -11.87 15.87
N PRO A 77 -9.89 -11.69 15.28
CA PRO A 77 -11.10 -11.80 16.07
C PRO A 77 -11.08 -13.15 16.77
N GLU A 78 -11.44 -13.17 18.06
CA GLU A 78 -11.84 -14.41 18.68
C GLU A 78 -12.90 -15.01 17.75
N LEU A 79 -12.61 -16.19 17.21
CA LEU A 79 -13.49 -16.90 16.26
C LEU A 79 -14.94 -16.96 16.77
N PHE A 80 -15.15 -16.75 18.07
CA PHE A 80 -16.44 -16.67 18.73
C PHE A 80 -16.50 -15.49 19.69
N ARG A 81 -17.10 -14.37 19.28
CA ARG A 81 -17.46 -13.29 20.23
C ARG A 81 -18.75 -13.66 20.95
N LYS A 82 -18.76 -13.60 22.29
CA LYS A 82 -20.00 -13.77 23.06
C LYS A 82 -20.87 -12.52 22.94
N ILE A 83 -22.04 -12.67 22.34
CA ILE A 83 -23.10 -11.67 22.43
C ILE A 83 -23.89 -11.98 23.70
N LYS A 84 -23.86 -11.05 24.65
CA LYS A 84 -24.49 -11.14 25.97
C LYS A 84 -25.88 -10.49 25.98
N ARG A 85 -26.64 -10.70 27.05
CA ARG A 85 -27.97 -10.10 27.28
C ARG A 85 -28.97 -10.39 26.16
N LEU A 86 -29.07 -11.66 25.77
CA LEU A 86 -30.03 -12.15 24.79
C LEU A 86 -31.22 -12.84 25.47
N PRO A 87 -32.42 -12.78 24.88
CA PRO A 87 -33.59 -13.51 25.40
C PRO A 87 -33.46 -15.02 25.25
N GLU A 88 -32.67 -15.46 24.27
CA GLU A 88 -32.35 -16.87 24.01
C GLU A 88 -30.88 -16.98 23.59
N GLY A 89 -30.21 -18.06 23.94
CA GLY A 89 -28.79 -18.27 23.63
C GLY A 89 -28.30 -19.67 23.95
N GLU A 90 -26.98 -19.87 23.84
CA GLU A 90 -26.33 -21.15 24.13
C GLU A 90 -26.28 -21.46 25.63
N ASP A 91 -26.09 -20.44 26.46
CA ASP A 91 -25.97 -20.58 27.90
C ASP A 91 -26.32 -19.27 28.62
N PHE A 92 -26.41 -19.29 29.95
CA PHE A 92 -26.76 -18.13 30.77
C PHE A 92 -25.59 -17.16 30.94
N ASP A 93 -25.88 -15.87 30.82
CA ASP A 93 -24.99 -14.79 31.25
C ASP A 93 -25.20 -14.58 32.75
N LEU A 94 -24.26 -15.07 33.55
CA LEU A 94 -24.36 -15.06 35.01
C LEU A 94 -24.62 -13.64 35.55
N ASP A 95 -23.99 -12.62 34.98
CA ASP A 95 -24.17 -11.23 35.41
C ASP A 95 -25.64 -10.78 35.19
N ALA A 96 -26.18 -11.05 33.99
CA ALA A 96 -27.56 -10.71 33.65
C ALA A 96 -28.58 -11.55 34.41
N ALA A 97 -28.26 -12.83 34.69
CA ALA A 97 -29.10 -13.71 35.49
C ALA A 97 -29.14 -13.28 36.97
N ILE A 98 -28.01 -12.80 37.51
CA ILE A 98 -27.92 -12.22 38.86
C ILE A 98 -28.74 -10.93 38.93
N GLU A 99 -28.54 -9.99 38.00
CA GLU A 99 -29.34 -8.75 37.91
C GLU A 99 -30.83 -9.07 37.84
N TRP A 100 -31.23 -10.00 36.98
CA TRP A 100 -32.62 -10.42 36.84
C TRP A 100 -33.19 -11.03 38.14
N MET A 101 -32.42 -11.87 38.84
CA MET A 101 -32.85 -12.45 40.12
C MET A 101 -32.99 -11.39 41.22
N VAL A 102 -32.10 -10.40 41.26
CA VAL A 102 -32.14 -9.29 42.21
C VAL A 102 -33.37 -8.42 41.95
N GLU A 103 -33.59 -7.98 40.71
CA GLU A 103 -34.74 -7.17 40.33
C GLU A 103 -36.07 -7.88 40.57
N ARG A 104 -36.14 -9.18 40.24
CA ARG A 104 -37.34 -9.99 40.48
C ARG A 104 -37.64 -10.14 41.97
N ARG A 105 -36.61 -10.29 42.83
CA ARG A 105 -36.77 -10.32 44.30
C ARG A 105 -37.15 -8.96 44.87
N ALA A 106 -36.73 -7.87 44.24
CA ALA A 106 -37.10 -6.50 44.61
C ALA A 106 -38.52 -6.09 44.17
N GLY A 107 -39.26 -6.98 43.48
CA GLY A 107 -40.63 -6.73 43.02
C GLY A 107 -40.72 -5.93 41.71
N ALA A 108 -39.61 -5.76 40.99
CA ALA A 108 -39.59 -5.16 39.66
C ALA A 108 -39.95 -6.20 38.57
N SER A 109 -40.21 -5.73 37.35
CA SER A 109 -40.41 -6.58 36.16
C SER A 109 -39.17 -6.51 35.25
N PRO A 110 -38.15 -7.36 35.49
CA PRO A 110 -36.91 -7.37 34.70
C PRO A 110 -37.12 -7.89 33.28
N GLN A 111 -36.24 -7.48 32.34
CA GLN A 111 -36.21 -8.04 30.98
C GLN A 111 -35.57 -9.42 30.98
N GLU A 112 -36.14 -10.38 30.22
CA GLU A 112 -35.68 -11.78 30.16
C GLU A 112 -34.41 -11.99 29.30
N LYS A 113 -33.51 -11.01 29.28
CA LYS A 113 -32.28 -11.02 28.49
C LYS A 113 -31.12 -11.65 29.28
N ILE A 114 -31.26 -12.92 29.65
CA ILE A 114 -30.33 -13.60 30.57
C ILE A 114 -29.36 -14.58 29.88
N TYR A 115 -29.38 -14.68 28.56
CA TYR A 115 -28.55 -15.62 27.81
C TYR A 115 -27.40 -14.95 27.07
N TRP A 116 -26.39 -15.73 26.70
CA TRP A 116 -25.39 -15.35 25.71
C TRP A 116 -25.29 -16.40 24.60
N ARG A 117 -24.82 -15.98 23.42
CA ARG A 117 -24.53 -16.87 22.27
C ARG A 117 -23.14 -16.55 21.73
N ARG A 118 -22.39 -17.56 21.29
CA ARG A 118 -21.20 -17.33 20.45
C ARG A 118 -21.65 -16.91 19.06
N ASN A 119 -21.13 -15.78 18.58
CA ASN A 119 -21.28 -15.38 17.19
C ASN A 119 -19.92 -15.53 16.51
N LYS A 120 -19.89 -16.27 15.41
CA LYS A 120 -18.69 -16.36 14.57
C LYS A 120 -18.48 -15.01 13.90
N ILE A 121 -17.41 -14.31 14.26
CA ILE A 121 -17.00 -13.08 13.57
C ILE A 121 -15.90 -13.49 12.60
N ASP A 122 -16.29 -13.66 11.34
CA ASP A 122 -15.32 -13.85 10.27
C ASP A 122 -14.79 -12.49 9.83
N ARG A 123 -13.48 -12.29 10.00
CA ARG A 123 -12.76 -11.17 9.40
C ARG A 123 -12.70 -11.43 7.91
N ASP A 124 -13.20 -10.46 7.15
CA ASP A 124 -13.41 -10.61 5.72
C ASP A 124 -13.02 -9.30 5.03
N VAL A 125 -11.70 -9.10 4.95
CA VAL A 125 -11.05 -7.88 4.49
C VAL A 125 -10.17 -8.20 3.29
N ALA A 126 -10.32 -7.43 2.21
CA ALA A 126 -9.44 -7.42 1.05
C ALA A 126 -8.71 -6.08 0.92
N VAL A 127 -7.41 -6.12 0.66
CA VAL A 127 -6.58 -4.92 0.58
C VAL A 127 -5.75 -4.91 -0.70
N ALA A 128 -5.84 -3.85 -1.50
CA ALA A 128 -4.92 -3.62 -2.61
C ALA A 128 -3.89 -2.56 -2.22
N PHE A 129 -2.62 -2.91 -2.30
CA PHE A 129 -1.51 -1.96 -2.18
C PHE A 129 -1.05 -1.55 -3.56
N LEU A 130 -1.03 -0.25 -3.81
CA LEU A 130 -0.61 0.37 -5.04
C LEU A 130 0.62 1.23 -4.75
N ILE A 131 1.79 0.75 -5.15
CA ILE A 131 3.10 1.35 -4.91
C ILE A 131 3.50 2.16 -6.16
N ASP A 132 3.83 3.43 -5.96
CA ASP A 132 4.31 4.31 -7.02
C ASP A 132 5.74 3.94 -7.40
N MET A 133 5.97 3.48 -8.63
CA MET A 133 7.29 3.13 -9.15
C MET A 133 7.82 4.24 -10.08
N SER A 134 7.46 5.49 -9.81
CA SER A 134 7.94 6.64 -10.56
C SER A 134 9.40 6.99 -10.24
N ALA A 135 10.02 7.80 -11.09
CA ALA A 135 11.42 8.17 -10.97
C ALA A 135 11.75 9.00 -9.73
N SER A 136 10.77 9.63 -9.07
CA SER A 136 11.01 10.36 -7.82
C SER A 136 11.36 9.41 -6.66
N THR A 137 10.98 8.13 -6.75
CA THR A 137 11.34 7.12 -5.74
C THR A 137 12.81 6.71 -5.77
N ASP A 138 13.59 7.14 -6.77
CA ASP A 138 15.05 6.92 -6.83
C ASP A 138 15.83 7.99 -6.02
N GLU A 139 15.16 8.99 -5.44
CA GLU A 139 15.83 9.99 -4.61
C GLU A 139 16.47 9.36 -3.36
N GLU A 140 17.75 9.67 -3.12
CA GLU A 140 18.46 9.30 -1.90
C GLU A 140 17.97 10.14 -0.72
N ILE A 141 17.67 9.49 0.41
CA ILE A 141 17.14 10.14 1.62
C ILE A 141 18.06 11.28 2.08
N ASN A 142 19.38 11.03 2.13
CA ASN A 142 20.38 12.03 2.51
C ASN A 142 20.45 13.25 1.58
N LYS A 143 20.08 13.10 0.28
CA LYS A 143 20.02 14.23 -0.66
C LYS A 143 18.73 15.02 -0.50
N ARG A 144 17.63 14.34 -0.16
CA ARG A 144 16.34 14.97 0.12
C ARG A 144 16.41 15.87 1.36
N ASP A 145 17.01 15.38 2.45
CA ASP A 145 17.21 16.16 3.68
C ASP A 145 18.14 17.37 3.44
N LYS A 146 19.20 17.20 2.63
CA LYS A 146 20.11 18.31 2.26
C LYS A 146 19.42 19.41 1.46
N LYS A 147 18.54 19.05 0.52
CA LYS A 147 17.76 20.02 -0.25
C LYS A 147 16.84 20.87 0.65
N MET A 148 16.44 20.33 1.80
CA MET A 148 15.68 21.05 2.83
C MET A 148 16.57 21.89 3.74
N GLU A 149 17.81 21.47 4.01
CA GLU A 149 18.78 22.26 4.79
C GLU A 149 19.38 23.43 3.99
N ASP A 150 19.61 23.27 2.69
CA ASP A 150 20.26 24.28 1.84
C ASP A 150 19.39 25.54 1.61
N ASP A 151 18.06 25.47 1.80
CA ASP A 151 17.17 26.64 1.78
C ASP A 151 17.34 27.56 3.02
N ASP A 152 18.11 27.14 4.03
CA ASP A 152 18.41 27.91 5.26
C ASP A 152 19.89 28.32 5.39
N TYR A 153 20.68 28.20 4.31
CA TYR A 153 22.10 28.57 4.29
C TYR A 153 22.35 29.87 3.53
N ASN A 154 21.92 30.97 4.12
CA ASN A 154 22.66 32.23 4.00
C ASN A 154 23.24 32.57 5.38
N ASP A 155 24.57 32.85 5.43
CA ASP A 155 25.31 33.55 6.50
C ASP A 155 26.14 32.83 7.62
N ASP A 156 26.73 31.63 7.45
CA ASP A 156 27.87 31.24 8.35
C ASP A 156 28.95 30.27 7.77
N PRO A 157 30.20 30.72 7.58
CA PRO A 157 31.35 29.89 7.16
C PRO A 157 31.75 28.74 8.13
N ARG A 158 31.39 28.80 9.42
CA ARG A 158 31.74 27.74 10.40
C ARG A 158 30.89 26.48 10.25
N LYS A 159 29.63 26.65 9.85
CA LYS A 159 28.71 25.53 9.55
C LYS A 159 29.21 24.70 8.35
N TYR A 160 29.82 25.34 7.35
CA TYR A 160 30.40 24.67 6.18
C TYR A 160 31.53 23.67 6.54
N LEU A 161 32.37 24.01 7.52
CA LEU A 161 33.48 23.13 7.94
C LEU A 161 32.98 21.92 8.74
N SER A 162 31.97 22.12 9.59
CA SER A 162 31.28 21.03 10.32
C SER A 162 30.56 20.06 9.36
N TRP A 163 29.92 20.61 8.33
CA TRP A 163 29.33 19.85 7.22
C TRP A 163 30.37 19.00 6.47
N TRP A 164 31.56 19.56 6.20
CA TRP A 164 32.65 18.86 5.52
C TRP A 164 33.19 17.65 6.32
N VAL A 165 33.29 17.79 7.64
CA VAL A 165 33.75 16.72 8.55
C VAL A 165 32.71 15.61 8.71
N SER A 166 31.42 15.98 8.80
CA SER A 166 30.30 15.03 8.91
C SER A 166 30.14 14.18 7.65
N ARG A 167 30.37 14.78 6.48
CA ARG A 167 30.34 14.13 5.17
C ARG A 167 31.37 13.01 5.02
N ARG A 168 32.61 13.23 5.49
CA ARG A 168 33.67 12.20 5.47
C ARG A 168 33.37 11.00 6.37
N LYS A 169 32.53 11.20 7.39
CA LYS A 169 32.12 10.15 8.32
C LYS A 169 30.94 9.32 7.78
N GLN A 170 30.04 9.95 7.02
CA GLN A 170 28.94 9.27 6.29
C GLN A 170 29.41 8.51 5.05
N GLU A 171 30.40 9.01 4.29
CA GLU A 171 30.97 8.33 3.11
C GLU A 171 31.63 6.96 3.43
N LEU A 172 31.81 6.62 4.71
CA LEU A 172 32.38 5.35 5.20
C LEU A 172 31.31 4.31 5.61
N SER A 173 30.01 4.65 5.60
CA SER A 173 28.95 3.80 6.15
C SER A 173 27.82 3.58 5.13
N ALA A 174 27.92 2.47 4.38
CA ALA A 174 26.91 1.92 3.45
C ALA A 174 26.42 2.88 2.34
N PRO A 175 26.00 2.36 1.17
CA PRO A 175 25.38 3.20 0.15
C PRO A 175 24.11 3.86 0.72
N PRO A 176 23.80 5.12 0.34
CA PRO A 176 22.62 5.82 0.82
C PRO A 176 21.34 5.06 0.42
N LYS A 177 20.45 4.79 1.39
CA LYS A 177 19.15 4.16 1.12
C LYS A 177 18.28 5.10 0.27
N ARG A 178 17.58 4.53 -0.71
CA ARG A 178 16.61 5.26 -1.55
C ARG A 178 15.20 5.08 -1.02
N ILE A 179 14.31 5.97 -1.42
CA ILE A 179 12.88 5.90 -1.09
C ILE A 179 12.29 4.54 -1.47
N ILE A 180 12.54 4.09 -2.71
CA ILE A 180 12.04 2.81 -3.20
C ILE A 180 12.50 1.61 -2.35
N ASP A 181 13.71 1.67 -1.77
CA ASP A 181 14.23 0.59 -0.93
C ASP A 181 13.41 0.50 0.38
N LEU A 182 13.05 1.64 0.97
CA LEU A 182 12.15 1.70 2.13
C LEU A 182 10.71 1.30 1.81
N GLU A 183 10.21 1.61 0.62
CA GLU A 183 8.89 1.17 0.17
C GLU A 183 8.84 -0.35 0.02
N LYS A 184 9.89 -0.96 -0.54
CA LYS A 184 10.03 -2.43 -0.60
C LYS A 184 10.11 -3.05 0.79
N GLU A 185 10.94 -2.52 1.69
CA GLU A 185 11.04 -2.98 3.09
C GLU A 185 9.66 -2.89 3.79
N SER A 186 8.95 -1.79 3.60
CA SER A 186 7.59 -1.59 4.14
C SER A 186 6.59 -2.60 3.58
N ALA A 187 6.67 -2.90 2.29
CA ALA A 187 5.84 -3.91 1.64
C ALA A 187 6.10 -5.31 2.23
N VAL A 188 7.36 -5.67 2.49
CA VAL A 188 7.73 -6.95 3.14
C VAL A 188 7.11 -7.08 4.55
N LEU A 189 7.23 -6.03 5.38
CA LEU A 189 6.67 -6.04 6.73
C LEU A 189 5.14 -6.17 6.73
N LEU A 190 4.51 -5.45 5.81
CA LEU A 190 3.08 -5.49 5.62
C LEU A 190 2.59 -6.85 5.12
N MET A 191 3.26 -7.46 4.14
CA MET A 191 2.96 -8.83 3.71
C MET A 191 2.99 -9.77 4.91
N THR A 192 4.04 -9.67 5.72
CA THR A 192 4.17 -10.49 6.93
C THR A 192 3.02 -10.24 7.92
N ALA A 193 2.56 -8.99 8.06
CA ALA A 193 1.42 -8.62 8.88
C ALA A 193 0.10 -9.22 8.35
N LEU A 194 -0.16 -9.09 7.05
CA LEU A 194 -1.39 -9.55 6.41
C LEU A 194 -1.48 -11.08 6.40
N GLU A 195 -0.36 -11.76 6.11
CA GLU A 195 -0.23 -13.22 6.24
C GLU A 195 -0.48 -13.68 7.68
N ALA A 196 0.00 -12.92 8.67
CA ALA A 196 -0.23 -13.25 10.06
C ALA A 196 -1.72 -13.18 10.42
N ILE A 197 -2.50 -12.23 9.88
CA ILE A 197 -3.94 -12.05 10.16
C ILE A 197 -4.81 -13.01 9.34
N GLY A 198 -4.42 -13.28 8.09
CA GLY A 198 -5.20 -14.02 7.10
C GLY A 198 -6.12 -13.15 6.24
N ASP A 199 -5.84 -11.84 6.13
CA ASP A 199 -6.58 -10.95 5.24
C ASP A 199 -6.18 -11.19 3.77
N GLN A 200 -7.13 -11.03 2.83
CA GLN A 200 -6.82 -11.12 1.41
C GLN A 200 -6.09 -9.85 0.95
N TYR A 201 -5.05 -10.00 0.13
CA TYR A 201 -4.34 -8.82 -0.34
C TYR A 201 -3.70 -9.00 -1.71
N GLY A 202 -3.61 -7.89 -2.44
CA GLY A 202 -2.87 -7.75 -3.69
C GLY A 202 -1.82 -6.64 -3.56
N ILE A 203 -0.68 -6.83 -4.21
CA ILE A 203 0.43 -5.87 -4.21
C ILE A 203 0.80 -5.57 -5.66
N TYR A 204 0.67 -4.30 -5.99
CA TYR A 204 0.78 -3.80 -7.33
C TYR A 204 1.71 -2.58 -7.35
N GLY A 205 2.51 -2.50 -8.40
CA GLY A 205 3.30 -1.33 -8.72
C GLY A 205 2.70 -0.61 -9.93
N PHE A 206 2.86 0.70 -10.02
CA PHE A 206 2.45 1.42 -11.23
C PHE A 206 3.47 2.47 -11.65
N SER A 207 3.54 2.72 -12.94
CA SER A 207 4.30 3.82 -13.52
C SER A 207 3.58 4.37 -14.74
N GLY A 208 3.87 5.61 -15.13
CA GLY A 208 3.25 6.32 -16.23
C GLY A 208 4.26 6.71 -17.31
N TYR A 209 3.83 6.60 -18.56
CA TYR A 209 4.47 7.27 -19.69
C TYR A 209 3.43 7.69 -20.73
N GLY A 210 2.62 8.67 -20.38
CA GLY A 210 1.51 9.12 -21.20
C GLY A 210 0.31 8.18 -21.13
N ARG A 211 -0.78 8.63 -21.76
CA ARG A 211 -2.09 7.96 -21.68
C ARG A 211 -2.07 6.55 -22.27
N ASP A 212 -1.24 6.32 -23.29
CA ASP A 212 -1.20 5.06 -24.03
C ASP A 212 -0.27 4.01 -23.37
N ASN A 213 0.40 4.38 -22.27
CA ASN A 213 1.38 3.53 -21.59
C ASN A 213 1.39 3.80 -20.08
N VAL A 214 0.29 3.46 -19.41
CA VAL A 214 0.28 3.33 -17.95
C VAL A 214 0.68 1.90 -17.62
N GLU A 215 1.85 1.70 -17.04
CA GLU A 215 2.36 0.38 -16.69
C GLU A 215 1.83 -0.03 -15.31
N PHE A 216 1.32 -1.25 -15.21
CA PHE A 216 0.79 -1.83 -13.98
C PHE A 216 1.46 -3.18 -13.75
N PHE A 217 2.27 -3.26 -12.70
CA PHE A 217 3.08 -4.42 -12.35
C PHE A 217 2.37 -5.21 -11.26
N VAL A 218 2.04 -6.46 -11.54
CA VAL A 218 1.50 -7.39 -10.54
C VAL A 218 2.67 -8.05 -9.85
N ILE A 219 2.91 -7.67 -8.59
CA ILE A 219 3.88 -8.34 -7.72
C ILE A 219 3.24 -9.57 -7.09
N LYS A 220 2.04 -9.40 -6.51
CA LYS A 220 1.20 -10.47 -5.98
C LYS A 220 -0.26 -10.15 -6.29
N ASP A 221 -0.99 -11.09 -6.90
CA ASP A 221 -2.44 -10.92 -7.06
C ASP A 221 -3.22 -11.50 -5.86
N PHE A 222 -4.53 -11.21 -5.77
CA PHE A 222 -5.38 -11.68 -4.67
C PHE A 222 -5.44 -13.21 -4.57
N ASP A 223 -5.54 -13.88 -5.71
CA ASP A 223 -5.64 -15.35 -5.80
C ASP A 223 -4.29 -16.07 -5.68
N GLU A 224 -3.19 -15.31 -5.57
CA GLU A 224 -1.83 -15.86 -5.49
C GLU A 224 -1.39 -15.96 -4.01
N HIS A 225 -0.81 -17.10 -3.63
CA HIS A 225 -0.20 -17.25 -2.31
C HIS A 225 1.19 -16.62 -2.26
N LEU A 226 1.63 -16.20 -1.06
CA LEU A 226 3.00 -15.72 -0.86
C LEU A 226 3.99 -16.90 -0.87
N ASP A 227 4.48 -17.24 -2.06
CA ASP A 227 5.53 -18.22 -2.26
C ASP A 227 6.90 -17.55 -2.52
N ASP A 228 7.95 -18.36 -2.68
CA ASP A 228 9.29 -17.84 -2.92
C ASP A 228 9.40 -17.09 -4.26
N LYS A 229 8.54 -17.42 -5.23
CA LYS A 229 8.48 -16.72 -6.52
C LYS A 229 8.01 -15.28 -6.33
N VAL A 230 6.96 -15.06 -5.53
CA VAL A 230 6.43 -13.73 -5.19
C VAL A 230 7.43 -12.93 -4.36
N LYS A 231 8.06 -13.56 -3.36
CA LYS A 231 9.11 -12.90 -2.54
C LYS A 231 10.23 -12.35 -3.42
N LYS A 232 10.69 -13.14 -4.40
CA LYS A 232 11.72 -12.74 -5.37
C LYS A 232 11.28 -11.64 -6.33
N ARG A 233 9.99 -11.42 -6.58
CA ARG A 233 9.52 -10.31 -7.45
C ARG A 233 9.77 -8.94 -6.81
N LEU A 234 9.81 -8.85 -5.49
CA LEU A 234 10.04 -7.58 -4.78
C LEU A 234 11.39 -6.95 -5.11
N ASP A 235 12.38 -7.79 -5.40
CA ASP A 235 13.69 -7.35 -5.86
C ASP A 235 13.59 -6.52 -7.15
N LYS A 236 12.76 -6.98 -8.11
CA LYS A 236 12.56 -6.35 -9.42
C LYS A 236 11.76 -5.05 -9.39
N ILE A 237 11.25 -4.63 -8.23
CA ILE A 237 10.65 -3.31 -8.09
C ILE A 237 11.77 -2.28 -8.30
N THR A 238 11.73 -1.48 -9.34
CA THR A 238 12.70 -0.39 -9.56
C THR A 238 11.97 0.90 -9.91
N PRO A 239 12.56 2.07 -9.66
CA PRO A 239 12.03 3.32 -10.18
C PRO A 239 12.07 3.31 -11.71
N ILE A 240 10.97 3.70 -12.35
CA ILE A 240 10.82 3.65 -13.82
C ILE A 240 10.67 5.06 -14.39
N ARG A 241 9.45 5.60 -14.43
CA ARG A 241 9.15 6.82 -15.19
C ARG A 241 8.29 7.81 -14.41
N SER A 242 7.06 8.05 -14.82
CA SER A 242 6.19 9.10 -14.28
C SER A 242 5.02 8.51 -13.49
N THR A 243 4.09 9.35 -13.05
CA THR A 243 3.04 8.98 -12.09
C THR A 243 1.66 9.30 -12.68
N ARG A 244 1.00 8.30 -13.28
CA ARG A 244 -0.40 8.42 -13.75
C ARG A 244 -1.35 7.60 -12.89
N MET A 245 -1.71 8.16 -11.73
CA MET A 245 -2.43 7.42 -10.68
C MET A 245 -3.87 7.06 -11.05
N GLY A 246 -4.63 7.96 -11.69
CA GLY A 246 -6.07 7.76 -11.94
C GLY A 246 -6.41 6.41 -12.61
N PRO A 247 -5.84 6.09 -13.79
CA PRO A 247 -6.03 4.79 -14.42
C PRO A 247 -5.54 3.61 -13.58
N ALA A 248 -4.43 3.75 -12.84
CA ALA A 248 -3.92 2.71 -11.95
C ALA A 248 -4.87 2.42 -10.77
N ILE A 249 -5.44 3.48 -10.17
CA ILE A 249 -6.46 3.38 -9.10
C ILE A 249 -7.73 2.71 -9.63
N ARG A 250 -8.20 3.09 -10.82
CA ARG A 250 -9.36 2.46 -11.47
C ARG A 250 -9.11 0.98 -11.75
N HIS A 251 -7.89 0.63 -12.17
CA HIS A 251 -7.51 -0.77 -12.40
C HIS A 251 -7.45 -1.59 -11.10
N ALA A 252 -6.83 -1.06 -10.04
CA ALA A 252 -6.81 -1.70 -8.72
C ALA A 252 -8.23 -1.81 -8.11
N THR A 253 -9.08 -0.79 -8.31
CA THR A 253 -10.50 -0.81 -7.95
C THR A 253 -11.23 -1.95 -8.64
N HIS A 254 -11.04 -2.12 -9.95
CA HIS A 254 -11.63 -3.24 -10.69
C HIS A 254 -11.18 -4.61 -10.18
N LYS A 255 -9.92 -4.74 -9.76
CA LYS A 255 -9.42 -5.99 -9.13
C LYS A 255 -10.09 -6.22 -7.77
N LEU A 256 -10.12 -5.22 -6.89
CA LEU A 256 -10.80 -5.30 -5.59
C LEU A 256 -12.28 -5.68 -5.69
N MET A 257 -12.97 -5.16 -6.70
CA MET A 257 -14.40 -5.46 -6.93
C MET A 257 -14.66 -6.91 -7.34
N LYS A 258 -13.66 -7.60 -7.92
CA LYS A 258 -13.75 -9.03 -8.23
C LYS A 258 -13.48 -9.91 -7.03
N THR A 259 -12.87 -9.36 -5.97
CA THR A 259 -12.56 -10.07 -4.74
C THR A 259 -13.79 -10.14 -3.85
N ASP A 260 -14.09 -11.35 -3.34
CA ASP A 260 -15.18 -11.57 -2.39
C ASP A 260 -14.72 -11.21 -0.97
N ALA A 261 -14.98 -9.96 -0.56
CA ALA A 261 -14.72 -9.48 0.78
C ALA A 261 -15.75 -8.42 1.20
N LYS A 262 -16.18 -8.44 2.47
CA LYS A 262 -17.08 -7.43 3.04
C LYS A 262 -16.45 -6.05 3.12
N VAL A 263 -15.18 -5.98 3.50
CA VAL A 263 -14.44 -4.72 3.61
C VAL A 263 -13.34 -4.71 2.55
N ARG A 264 -13.33 -3.68 1.72
CA ARG A 264 -12.31 -3.50 0.67
C ARG A 264 -11.53 -2.22 0.93
N ILE A 265 -10.21 -2.29 0.96
CA ILE A 265 -9.34 -1.14 1.22
C ILE A 265 -8.36 -0.99 0.06
N LEU A 266 -8.18 0.23 -0.43
CA LEU A 266 -7.17 0.57 -1.42
C LEU A 266 -6.11 1.46 -0.76
N PHE A 267 -4.90 0.96 -0.61
CA PHE A 267 -3.76 1.70 -0.10
C PHE A 267 -2.93 2.23 -1.28
N LEU A 268 -2.81 3.55 -1.38
CA LEU A 268 -1.92 4.22 -2.33
C LEU A 268 -0.66 4.66 -1.58
N LEU A 269 0.49 4.13 -1.95
CA LEU A 269 1.79 4.55 -1.46
C LEU A 269 2.49 5.34 -2.57
N SER A 270 2.69 6.64 -2.36
CA SER A 270 3.36 7.49 -3.34
C SER A 270 4.17 8.58 -2.66
N ASP A 271 5.34 8.85 -3.21
CA ASP A 271 6.30 9.80 -2.70
C ASP A 271 5.99 11.27 -3.04
N GLY A 272 4.93 11.53 -3.82
CA GLY A 272 4.63 12.87 -4.26
C GLY A 272 3.35 13.06 -5.05
N ARG A 273 3.35 14.13 -5.84
CA ARG A 273 2.19 14.65 -6.58
C ARG A 273 1.99 13.86 -7.88
N PRO A 274 0.74 13.53 -8.27
CA PRO A 274 0.47 12.92 -9.57
C PRO A 274 1.00 13.80 -10.72
N GLN A 275 1.81 13.23 -11.61
CA GLN A 275 2.35 13.91 -12.79
C GLN A 275 2.80 12.92 -13.85
N ASP A 276 2.37 13.11 -15.10
CA ASP A 276 2.76 12.27 -16.24
C ASP A 276 2.76 13.07 -17.55
N HIS A 277 3.36 12.52 -18.60
CA HIS A 277 3.34 13.10 -19.93
C HIS A 277 1.91 13.22 -20.48
N GLY A 278 1.56 14.37 -21.08
CA GLY A 278 0.23 14.60 -21.64
C GLY A 278 -0.89 14.75 -20.60
N TYR A 279 -0.56 14.84 -19.31
CA TYR A 279 -1.47 15.41 -18.31
C TYR A 279 -1.48 16.93 -18.45
N GLY A 280 -2.66 17.52 -18.65
CA GLY A 280 -2.79 18.96 -18.86
C GLY A 280 -2.35 19.42 -20.25
N ARG A 281 -2.39 20.74 -20.49
CA ARG A 281 -1.99 21.35 -21.77
C ARG A 281 -0.48 21.41 -21.96
N ASP A 282 0.26 21.47 -20.86
CA ASP A 282 1.71 21.46 -20.83
C ASP A 282 2.23 20.70 -19.59
N ARG A 283 3.55 20.45 -19.54
CA ARG A 283 4.19 19.69 -18.45
C ARG A 283 4.21 20.44 -17.10
N THR A 284 3.85 21.72 -17.08
CA THR A 284 3.80 22.57 -15.88
C THR A 284 2.43 22.60 -15.23
N GLU A 285 1.38 22.23 -15.97
CA GLU A 285 0.03 22.11 -15.45
C GLU A 285 -0.11 20.88 -14.56
N LYS A 286 -0.14 21.11 -13.25
CA LYS A 286 -0.21 20.05 -12.25
C LYS A 286 -1.59 19.84 -11.63
N GLU A 287 -2.61 20.61 -12.03
CA GLU A 287 -3.97 20.52 -11.49
C GLU A 287 -4.77 19.36 -12.09
N TYR A 288 -4.64 19.14 -13.40
CA TYR A 288 -5.41 18.11 -14.09
C TYR A 288 -5.22 16.73 -13.43
N ALA A 289 -3.97 16.34 -13.17
CA ALA A 289 -3.64 15.04 -12.60
C ALA A 289 -4.20 14.87 -11.17
N ILE A 290 -4.26 15.96 -10.38
CA ILE A 290 -4.91 15.95 -9.07
C ILE A 290 -6.40 15.66 -9.21
N HIS A 291 -7.07 16.35 -10.14
CA HIS A 291 -8.51 16.21 -10.30
C HIS A 291 -8.92 14.85 -10.88
N ASP A 292 -8.15 14.29 -11.83
CA ASP A 292 -8.41 12.92 -12.29
C ASP A 292 -8.17 11.89 -11.18
N THR A 293 -7.07 12.02 -10.43
CA THR A 293 -6.77 11.14 -9.29
C THR A 293 -7.86 11.22 -8.23
N LYS A 294 -8.30 12.43 -7.87
CA LYS A 294 -9.45 12.65 -6.98
C LYS A 294 -10.70 11.94 -7.48
N GLN A 295 -11.00 12.06 -8.76
CA GLN A 295 -12.19 11.46 -9.34
C GLN A 295 -12.11 9.93 -9.31
N ALA A 296 -10.94 9.34 -9.61
CA ALA A 296 -10.70 7.90 -9.48
C ALA A 296 -10.86 7.39 -8.04
N LEU A 297 -10.41 8.16 -7.04
CA LEU A 297 -10.59 7.79 -5.63
C LEU A 297 -12.06 7.91 -5.19
N ASN A 298 -12.77 8.93 -5.67
CA ASN A 298 -14.22 9.06 -5.44
C ASN A 298 -15.01 7.92 -6.08
N GLU A 299 -14.60 7.45 -7.26
CA GLU A 299 -15.18 6.26 -7.90
C GLU A 299 -14.99 5.02 -7.03
N ALA A 300 -13.75 4.77 -6.56
CA ALA A 300 -13.48 3.65 -5.64
C ALA A 300 -14.39 3.70 -4.40
N LYS A 301 -14.57 4.89 -3.81
CA LYS A 301 -15.47 5.10 -2.68
C LYS A 301 -16.93 4.79 -2.99
N ARG A 302 -17.42 5.17 -4.18
CA ARG A 302 -18.80 4.85 -4.62
C ARG A 302 -19.02 3.35 -4.77
N GLU A 303 -17.97 2.61 -5.11
CA GLU A 303 -17.98 1.14 -5.18
C GLU A 303 -17.81 0.47 -3.80
N GLY A 304 -17.82 1.24 -2.70
CA GLY A 304 -17.71 0.70 -1.34
C GLY A 304 -16.28 0.32 -0.94
N ILE A 305 -15.27 0.77 -1.67
CA ILE A 305 -13.86 0.63 -1.32
C ILE A 305 -13.45 1.82 -0.45
N THR A 306 -12.66 1.59 0.59
CA THR A 306 -12.06 2.64 1.41
C THR A 306 -10.66 2.96 0.88
N PRO A 307 -10.49 4.02 0.07
CA PRO A 307 -9.16 4.46 -0.35
C PRO A 307 -8.44 5.20 0.79
N PHE A 308 -7.14 4.95 0.91
CA PHE A 308 -6.23 5.60 1.85
C PHE A 308 -4.90 5.91 1.17
N ALA A 309 -4.42 7.14 1.29
CA ALA A 309 -3.15 7.55 0.69
C ALA A 309 -2.06 7.75 1.76
N LEU A 310 -0.89 7.16 1.54
CA LEU A 310 0.29 7.34 2.36
C LEU A 310 1.36 8.02 1.51
N THR A 311 1.89 9.14 2.01
CA THR A 311 2.88 9.92 1.27
C THR A 311 3.97 10.45 2.18
N VAL A 312 5.14 10.64 1.61
CA VAL A 312 6.33 11.17 2.28
C VAL A 312 6.59 12.64 1.93
N ASP A 313 5.75 13.24 1.06
CA ASP A 313 5.88 14.64 0.68
C ASP A 313 5.30 15.59 1.74
N ARG A 314 6.19 16.12 2.61
CA ARG A 314 5.83 17.15 3.60
C ARG A 314 5.35 18.46 2.97
N ALA A 315 5.82 18.80 1.77
CA ALA A 315 5.41 20.01 1.05
C ALA A 315 4.05 19.82 0.35
N GLY A 316 3.54 18.59 0.29
CA GLY A 316 2.36 18.23 -0.47
C GLY A 316 1.00 18.56 0.15
N HIS A 317 0.98 19.21 1.32
CA HIS A 317 -0.23 19.37 2.12
C HIS A 317 -1.41 19.99 1.34
N ASP A 318 -1.16 20.99 0.50
CA ASP A 318 -2.20 21.68 -0.26
C ASP A 318 -2.82 20.83 -1.37
N TYR A 319 -1.99 20.09 -2.12
CA TYR A 319 -2.51 19.24 -3.20
C TYR A 319 -3.14 17.96 -2.65
N LEU A 320 -2.60 17.39 -1.58
CA LEU A 320 -3.15 16.19 -0.93
C LEU A 320 -4.54 16.47 -0.36
N LYS A 321 -4.72 17.64 0.28
CA LYS A 321 -6.04 18.07 0.75
C LYS A 321 -7.04 18.20 -0.40
N THR A 322 -6.60 18.69 -1.56
CA THR A 322 -7.46 18.79 -2.74
C THR A 322 -7.79 17.42 -3.34
N MET A 323 -6.76 16.57 -3.45
CA MET A 323 -6.80 15.23 -4.06
C MET A 323 -7.62 14.25 -3.23
N CYS A 324 -7.30 14.13 -1.95
CA CYS A 324 -7.93 13.20 -1.02
C CYS A 324 -9.23 13.76 -0.44
N ALA A 325 -9.41 15.08 -0.39
CA ALA A 325 -10.62 15.72 0.12
C ALA A 325 -11.08 15.17 1.49
N ASP A 326 -12.17 14.41 1.53
CA ASP A 326 -12.76 13.77 2.70
C ASP A 326 -12.22 12.34 2.98
N MET A 327 -11.21 11.91 2.24
CA MET A 327 -10.57 10.61 2.39
C MET A 327 -9.38 10.66 3.35
N GLY A 328 -9.10 9.50 3.96
CA GLY A 328 -7.94 9.32 4.82
C GLY A 328 -6.63 9.45 4.03
N TYR A 329 -5.74 10.31 4.50
CA TYR A 329 -4.35 10.32 4.06
C TYR A 329 -3.43 10.56 5.25
N GLU A 330 -2.19 10.08 5.15
CA GLU A 330 -1.15 10.36 6.13
C GLU A 330 0.12 10.83 5.43
N VAL A 331 0.68 11.92 5.94
CA VAL A 331 1.99 12.43 5.53
C VAL A 331 3.00 11.95 6.55
N VAL A 332 3.85 11.02 6.14
CA VAL A 332 4.91 10.49 6.97
C VAL A 332 6.05 11.50 6.97
N ALA A 333 6.29 12.10 8.14
CA ALA A 333 7.36 13.07 8.29
C ALA A 333 8.73 12.43 8.06
N ASP A 334 8.99 11.30 8.71
CA ASP A 334 10.25 10.56 8.61
C ASP A 334 10.03 9.30 7.78
N ILE A 335 10.60 9.27 6.57
CA ILE A 335 10.42 8.15 5.66
C ILE A 335 10.99 6.83 6.22
N GLU A 336 12.03 6.89 7.04
CA GLU A 336 12.59 5.70 7.68
C GLU A 336 11.61 5.06 8.66
N ALA A 337 10.60 5.81 9.14
CA ALA A 337 9.54 5.29 9.99
C ALA A 337 8.43 4.55 9.22
N LEU A 338 8.39 4.66 7.88
CA LEU A 338 7.37 4.05 7.01
C LEU A 338 7.13 2.55 7.32
N PRO A 339 8.17 1.70 7.47
CA PRO A 339 7.98 0.28 7.72
C PRO A 339 7.26 0.00 9.05
N SER A 340 7.48 0.84 10.07
CA SER A 340 6.84 0.70 11.39
C SER A 340 5.45 1.32 11.46
N ARG A 341 5.18 2.35 10.64
CA ARG A 341 3.93 3.10 10.64
C ARG A 341 2.83 2.38 9.89
N LEU A 342 3.14 1.82 8.73
CA LEU A 342 2.16 1.26 7.82
C LEU A 342 1.28 0.16 8.47
N PRO A 343 1.83 -0.78 9.26
CA PRO A 343 1.01 -1.76 9.95
C PRO A 343 0.11 -1.11 11.02
N THR A 344 0.59 -0.09 11.73
CA THR A 344 -0.24 0.66 12.70
C THR A 344 -1.42 1.36 12.02
N LEU A 345 -1.22 1.88 10.80
CA LEU A 345 -2.28 2.53 10.02
C LEU A 345 -3.32 1.55 9.52
N TYR A 346 -2.85 0.41 9.01
CA TYR A 346 -3.73 -0.67 8.58
C TYR A 346 -4.68 -1.12 9.70
N ARG A 347 -4.16 -1.21 10.94
CA ARG A 347 -5.00 -1.50 12.10
C ARG A 347 -6.13 -0.50 12.28
N ARG A 348 -5.82 0.80 12.30
CA ARG A 348 -6.82 1.87 12.50
C ARG A 348 -7.93 1.89 11.45
N LEU A 349 -7.64 1.40 10.24
CA LEU A 349 -8.59 1.38 9.13
C LEU A 349 -9.47 0.12 9.13
N THR A 350 -9.12 -0.91 9.91
CA THR A 350 -9.82 -2.20 9.96
C THR A 350 -10.41 -2.53 11.33
N GLU A 351 -10.25 -1.64 12.31
CA GLU A 351 -11.00 -1.58 13.57
C GLU A 351 -12.34 -0.89 13.37
#